data_AF-A0A948BBX9-F1
#
_entry.id   AF-A0A948BBX9-F1
#
_cell.length_a   1.000
_cell.length_b   1.000
_cell.length_c   1.000
_cell.angle_alpha   90.00
_cell.angle_beta   90.00
_cell.angle_gamma   90.00
#
_symmetry.space_group_name_H-M   'P 1'
#
loop_
_entity.id
_entity.type
_entity.pdbx_description
1 polymer ?
#
loop_
_entity_poly.entity_id
_entity_poly.type
_entity_poly.pdbx_seq_one_letter_code
_entity_poly.pdbx_strand_id
1 'polypeptide(L)'
;MQEIKIKISGEDLTQEEATAKARQIAAEENPETDLISWFNRRTNKHSPSCVHCEIGCRPGWEVYGENHGGRLRIEVNDGEYVFIFS
;
A
#
# COMPACT_ATOMS: atom_id res chain seq x y z
N MET A 1 -8.51 -9.68 -3.46
CA MET A 1 -7.40 -8.82 -3.92
C MET A 1 -6.14 -9.68 -3.95
N GLN A 2 -5.33 -9.60 -5.01
CA GLN A 2 -4.02 -10.27 -5.06
C GLN A 2 -3.10 -9.63 -4.01
N GLU A 3 -2.22 -10.42 -3.41
CA GLU A 3 -1.30 -9.96 -2.36
C GLU A 3 0.14 -10.35 -2.69
N ILE A 4 1.04 -9.37 -2.64
CA ILE A 4 2.49 -9.55 -2.77
C ILE A 4 3.15 -9.05 -1.49
N LYS A 5 4.01 -9.87 -0.88
CA LYS A 5 4.80 -9.49 0.29
C LYS A 5 6.27 -9.50 -0.09
N ILE A 6 6.95 -8.39 0.17
CA ILE A 6 8.38 -8.26 -0.05
C ILE A 6 9.10 -7.87 1.24
N LYS A 7 10.33 -8.36 1.37
CA LYS A 7 11.21 -8.00 2.46
C LYS A 7 12.52 -7.50 1.88
N ILE A 8 12.88 -6.27 2.22
CA ILE A 8 14.09 -5.62 1.73
C ILE A 8 15.04 -5.54 2.93
N SER A 9 16.24 -6.09 2.77
CA SER A 9 17.29 -6.13 3.80
C SER A 9 18.48 -5.29 3.35
N GLY A 10 19.18 -4.67 4.30
CA GLY A 10 20.41 -3.92 4.05
C GLY A 10 20.38 -2.49 4.60
N GLU A 11 19.28 -1.77 4.37
CA GLU A 11 19.07 -0.38 4.82
C GLU A 11 17.59 -0.11 5.12
N ASP A 12 17.31 0.84 6.01
CA ASP A 12 15.96 1.36 6.29
C ASP A 12 15.40 2.07 5.06
N LEU A 13 14.25 1.62 4.56
CA LEU A 13 13.58 2.30 3.46
C LEU A 13 12.93 3.60 3.93
N THR A 14 13.01 4.63 3.10
CA THR A 14 12.15 5.80 3.19
C THR A 14 10.78 5.53 2.57
N GLN A 15 9.79 6.38 2.87
CA GLN A 15 8.46 6.30 2.24
C GLN A 15 8.54 6.35 0.71
N GLU A 16 9.41 7.21 0.19
CA GLU A 16 9.54 7.44 -1.24
C GLU A 16 10.14 6.22 -1.93
N GLU A 17 11.17 5.62 -1.35
CA GLU A 17 11.78 4.39 -1.84
C GLU A 17 10.82 3.20 -1.78
N ALA A 18 10.10 3.03 -0.66
CA ALA A 18 9.10 1.97 -0.54
C ALA A 18 7.98 2.13 -1.59
N THR A 19 7.54 3.37 -1.83
CA THR A 19 6.52 3.67 -2.86
C THR A 19 7.05 3.38 -4.26
N ALA A 20 8.29 3.78 -4.56
CA ALA A 20 8.91 3.54 -5.85
C ALA A 20 9.06 2.04 -6.14
N LYS A 21 9.50 1.26 -5.14
CA LYS A 21 9.59 -0.20 -5.27
C LYS A 21 8.24 -0.86 -5.47
N ALA A 22 7.22 -0.46 -4.70
CA ALA A 22 5.88 -0.98 -4.86
C ALA A 22 5.28 -0.65 -6.23
N ARG A 23 5.49 0.57 -6.74
CA ARG A 23 5.08 0.96 -8.11
C ARG A 23 5.77 0.13 -9.18
N GLN A 24 7.06 -0.13 -9.04
CA GLN A 24 7.79 -0.95 -10.00
C GLN A 24 7.17 -2.36 -10.08
N ILE A 25 6.94 -3.00 -8.94
CA ILE A 25 6.33 -4.33 -8.86
C ILE A 25 4.90 -4.32 -9.43
N ALA A 26 4.11 -3.30 -9.08
CA ALA A 26 2.76 -3.18 -9.59
C ALA A 26 2.73 -3.00 -11.12
N ALA A 27 3.65 -2.22 -11.68
CA ALA A 27 3.77 -1.99 -13.12
C ALA A 27 4.25 -3.24 -13.90
N GLU A 28 4.99 -4.14 -13.24
CA GLU A 28 5.36 -5.45 -13.82
C GLU A 28 4.13 -6.35 -14.04
N GLU A 29 3.12 -6.25 -13.16
CA GLU A 29 1.84 -6.98 -13.27
C GLU A 29 0.86 -6.27 -14.23
N ASN A 30 0.72 -4.95 -14.09
CA ASN A 30 -0.15 -4.12 -14.92
C ASN A 30 0.44 -2.70 -15.05
N PRO A 31 0.98 -2.29 -16.21
CA PRO A 31 1.56 -0.97 -16.41
C PRO A 31 0.58 0.19 -16.24
N GLU A 32 -0.72 -0.05 -16.38
CA GLU A 32 -1.78 0.95 -16.24
C GLU A 32 -2.33 1.05 -14.80
N THR A 33 -1.70 0.37 -13.84
CA THR A 33 -2.16 0.38 -12.45
C THR A 33 -1.84 1.70 -11.74
N ASP A 34 -2.84 2.23 -11.01
CA ASP A 34 -2.71 3.43 -10.20
C ASP A 34 -2.62 3.08 -8.71
N LEU A 35 -1.86 3.88 -7.96
CA LEU A 35 -1.82 3.77 -6.50
C LEU A 35 -3.09 4.39 -5.90
N ILE A 36 -3.98 3.54 -5.37
CA ILE A 36 -5.27 3.94 -4.82
C ILE A 36 -5.16 4.38 -3.37
N SER A 37 -4.43 3.63 -2.55
CA SER A 37 -4.23 3.94 -1.14
C SER A 37 -2.93 3.36 -0.61
N TRP A 38 -2.41 3.96 0.45
CA TRP A 38 -1.20 3.46 1.11
C TRP A 38 -1.23 3.73 2.61
N PHE A 39 -0.42 2.98 3.35
CA PHE A 39 -0.19 3.13 4.77
C PHE A 39 1.29 3.00 5.09
N ASN A 40 1.76 3.85 6.00
CA ASN A 40 3.10 3.85 6.56
C ASN A 40 2.99 3.70 8.07
N ARG A 41 3.40 2.53 8.57
CA ARG A 41 3.32 2.18 9.98
C ARG A 41 4.27 3.00 10.85
N ARG A 42 5.46 3.35 10.34
CA ARG A 42 6.47 4.12 11.09
C ARG A 42 5.95 5.49 11.51
N THR A 43 5.20 6.14 10.63
CA THR A 43 4.64 7.47 10.86
C THR A 43 3.16 7.45 11.22
N ASN A 44 2.54 6.28 11.18
CA ASN A 44 1.10 6.07 11.30
C ASN A 44 0.28 6.99 10.35
N LYS A 45 0.77 7.15 9.12
CA LYS A 45 0.13 7.95 8.07
C LYS A 45 -0.40 7.07 6.96
N HIS A 46 -1.45 7.52 6.30
CA HIS A 46 -2.05 6.88 5.15
C HIS A 46 -2.59 7.89 4.16
N SER A 47 -2.86 7.41 2.95
CA SER A 47 -3.64 8.12 1.94
C SER A 47 -4.80 7.25 1.47
N PRO A 48 -6.00 7.81 1.27
CA PRO A 48 -6.35 9.22 1.52
C PRO A 48 -6.37 9.57 3.02
N SER A 49 -5.81 10.73 3.37
CA SER A 49 -5.67 11.14 4.78
C SER A 49 -6.99 11.48 5.46
N CYS A 50 -8.06 11.76 4.70
CA CYS A 50 -9.38 12.06 5.23
C CYS A 50 -10.09 10.82 5.83
N VAL A 51 -9.62 9.61 5.54
CA VAL A 51 -10.26 8.38 5.98
C VAL A 51 -9.74 8.00 7.38
N HIS A 52 -10.43 8.44 8.42
CA HIS A 52 -10.01 8.21 9.82
C HIS A 52 -10.76 7.07 10.51
N CYS A 53 -11.93 6.70 10.00
CA CYS A 53 -12.79 5.72 10.64
C CYS A 53 -12.41 4.29 10.25
N GLU A 54 -12.36 3.40 11.24
CA GLU A 54 -12.39 1.96 10.98
C GLU A 54 -13.77 1.56 10.50
N ILE A 55 -13.85 0.79 9.42
CA ILE A 55 -15.10 0.26 8.89
C ILE A 55 -15.10 -1.24 9.18
N GLY A 56 -15.92 -1.67 10.15
CA GLY A 56 -16.02 -3.08 10.53
C GLY A 56 -14.71 -3.67 11.04
N CYS A 57 -14.02 -2.96 11.93
CA CYS A 57 -12.71 -3.34 12.50
C CYS A 57 -11.54 -3.40 11.50
N ARG A 58 -11.71 -2.83 10.30
CA ARG A 58 -10.65 -2.71 9.30
C ARG A 58 -10.23 -1.25 9.14
N PRO A 59 -8.93 -0.97 8.91
CA PRO A 59 -8.47 0.39 8.66
C PRO A 59 -9.19 0.99 7.46
N GLY A 60 -9.70 2.21 7.59
CA GLY A 60 -10.51 2.81 6.54
C GLY A 60 -9.76 3.02 5.22
N TRP A 61 -8.45 3.24 5.24
CA TRP A 61 -7.62 3.32 4.02
C TRP A 61 -7.63 2.00 3.24
N GLU A 62 -7.71 0.86 3.92
CA GLU A 62 -7.74 -0.46 3.31
C GLU A 62 -9.10 -0.70 2.63
N VAL A 63 -10.17 -0.40 3.36
CA VAL A 63 -11.55 -0.48 2.82
C VAL A 63 -11.75 0.50 1.66
N TYR A 64 -11.14 1.69 1.74
CA TYR A 64 -11.15 2.66 0.65
C TYR A 64 -10.50 2.08 -0.61
N GLY A 65 -9.29 1.53 -0.47
CA GLY A 65 -8.55 0.92 -1.58
C GLY A 65 -9.35 -0.17 -2.29
N GLU A 66 -9.94 -1.10 -1.53
CA GLU A 66 -10.76 -2.18 -2.10
C GLU A 66 -11.98 -1.69 -2.88
N ASN A 67 -12.67 -0.68 -2.33
CA ASN A 67 -13.89 -0.13 -2.92
C ASN A 67 -13.61 0.77 -4.13
N HIS A 68 -12.42 1.37 -4.23
CA HIS A 68 -12.02 2.27 -5.33
C HIS A 68 -11.19 1.57 -6.40
N GLY A 69 -11.45 0.28 -6.61
CA GLY A 69 -10.86 -0.48 -7.70
C GLY A 69 -9.56 -1.20 -7.35
N GLY A 70 -9.10 -1.18 -6.10
CA GLY A 70 -7.90 -1.92 -5.68
C GLY A 70 -8.00 -3.42 -5.97
N ARG A 71 -7.06 -3.96 -6.75
CA ARG A 71 -6.93 -5.38 -7.07
C ARG A 71 -5.60 -5.99 -6.67
N LEU A 72 -4.60 -5.16 -6.34
CA LEU A 72 -3.29 -5.60 -5.90
C LEU A 72 -2.90 -4.92 -4.58
N ARG A 73 -2.55 -5.73 -3.56
CA ARG A 73 -1.99 -5.28 -2.29
C ARG A 73 -0.51 -5.65 -2.23
N ILE A 74 0.35 -4.66 -1.99
CA ILE A 74 1.79 -4.87 -1.80
C ILE A 74 2.16 -4.50 -0.38
N GLU A 75 2.73 -5.45 0.35
CA GLU A 75 3.24 -5.29 1.70
C GLU A 75 4.77 -5.30 1.69
N VAL A 76 5.38 -4.28 2.27
CA VAL A 76 6.83 -4.13 2.38
C VAL A 76 7.24 -4.19 3.84
N ASN A 77 8.25 -5.02 4.15
CA ASN A 77 8.85 -5.15 5.48
C ASN A 77 7.82 -5.44 6.58
N ASP A 78 7.11 -6.57 6.44
CA ASP A 78 6.16 -7.07 7.46
C ASP A 78 5.07 -6.04 7.85
N GLY A 79 4.56 -5.31 6.85
CA GLY A 79 3.52 -4.30 7.02
C GLY A 79 4.02 -2.94 7.49
N GLU A 80 5.32 -2.68 7.40
CA GLU A 80 5.86 -1.33 7.63
C GLU A 80 5.31 -0.34 6.60
N TYR A 81 5.20 -0.78 5.35
CA TYR A 81 4.50 -0.07 4.29
C TYR A 81 3.48 -1.00 3.63
N VAL A 82 2.29 -0.47 3.35
CA VAL A 82 1.25 -1.18 2.62
C VAL A 82 0.75 -0.28 1.49
N PHE A 83 0.61 -0.85 0.31
CA PHE A 83 0.13 -0.15 -0.89
C PHE A 83 -0.99 -0.95 -1.53
N ILE A 84 -2.01 -0.26 -2.02
CA ILE A 84 -3.12 -0.85 -2.78
C ILE A 84 -3.19 -0.18 -4.14
N PHE A 85 -3.16 -1.01 -5.16
CA PHE A 85 -3.11 -0.69 -6.57
C PHE A 85 -4.32 -1.27 -7.31
N SER A 86 -4.76 -0.62 -8.39
CA SER A 86 -5.90 -1.05 -9.23
C SER A 86 -5.59 -2.22 -10.16
#